data_AF-A0A2S8DAJ9-F1
#
_entry.id   AF-A0A2S8DAJ9-F1
#
_cell.length_a   1.000
_cell.length_b   1.000
_cell.length_c   1.000
_cell.angle_alpha   90.00
_cell.angle_beta   90.00
_cell.angle_gamma   90.00
#
_symmetry.space_group_name_H-M   'P 1'
#
loop_
_entity.id
_entity.type
_entity.pdbx_description
1 polymer ?
#
loop_
_entity_poly.entity_id
_entity_poly.type
_entity_poly.pdbx_seq_one_letter_code
_entity_poly.pdbx_strand_id
1 'polypeptide(L)'
;AGFSHVTGDLIITLDADLQNPPEEIPRLVAKADEGYDVVGTVRQNRQDSWFRKTASKMINRLIQRTTGKAMGDYGCMLRAYRRHIVDAMLHCHERSTFIPILANIFARRAIEIPVHHAEREFGESKYSFMRLINLMYDLVTCLTTTPLRMLSLLGSIIAIGGFSIAVLLVILRLTFGPQWAAEGVFMLFAVLFTFIGAQFIGMGLLGEYIGRIYTDVRARPRYFVQQVIRPSSKENE
;
A
#
# COMPACT_ATOMS: atom_id res chain seq x y z
N ALA A 1 -17.25 -9.00 1.39
CA ALA A 1 -18.32 -10.00 1.30
C ALA A 1 -18.14 -11.10 2.35
N GLY A 2 -17.11 -11.95 2.29
CA GLY A 2 -16.95 -13.03 3.27
C GLY A 2 -17.03 -12.58 4.74
N PHE A 3 -16.20 -11.60 5.12
CA PHE A 3 -16.18 -11.06 6.49
C PHE A 3 -17.49 -10.49 7.01
N SER A 4 -18.42 -10.02 6.17
CA SER A 4 -19.71 -9.49 6.64
C SER A 4 -20.74 -10.59 6.92
N HIS A 5 -20.45 -11.84 6.54
CA HIS A 5 -21.37 -12.97 6.70
C HIS A 5 -20.90 -14.01 7.72
N VAL A 6 -19.64 -13.93 8.17
CA VAL A 6 -19.13 -14.83 9.21
C VAL A 6 -19.75 -14.46 10.57
N THR A 7 -19.92 -15.45 11.45
CA THR A 7 -20.45 -15.29 12.81
C THR A 7 -19.52 -15.84 13.89
N GLY A 8 -18.44 -16.53 13.52
CA GLY A 8 -17.48 -17.11 14.48
C GLY A 8 -16.59 -16.07 15.17
N ASP A 9 -16.05 -16.46 16.34
CA ASP A 9 -15.14 -15.65 17.16
C ASP A 9 -13.73 -15.52 16.57
N LEU A 10 -13.33 -16.54 15.79
CA LEU A 10 -12.07 -16.59 15.06
C LEU A 10 -12.39 -16.85 13.59
N ILE A 11 -11.91 -15.94 12.73
CA ILE A 11 -12.13 -16.00 11.30
C ILE A 11 -10.81 -16.34 10.64
N ILE A 12 -10.80 -17.41 9.86
CA ILE A 12 -9.62 -17.87 9.14
C ILE A 12 -9.86 -17.72 7.64
N THR A 13 -8.94 -17.06 6.96
CA THR A 13 -8.94 -16.94 5.49
C THR A 13 -8.02 -17.98 4.89
N LEU A 14 -8.42 -18.55 3.75
CA LEU A 14 -7.67 -19.55 3.00
C LEU A 14 -7.92 -19.35 1.51
N ASP A 15 -6.87 -19.38 0.69
CA ASP A 15 -7.00 -19.35 -0.77
C ASP A 15 -7.40 -20.73 -1.29
N ALA A 16 -8.25 -20.77 -2.32
CA ALA A 16 -8.73 -21.99 -2.94
C ALA A 16 -7.73 -22.63 -3.93
N ASP A 17 -6.51 -22.10 -4.03
CA ASP A 17 -5.48 -22.54 -4.98
C ASP A 17 -4.59 -23.68 -4.45
N LEU A 18 -4.95 -24.26 -3.29
CA LEU A 18 -4.26 -25.36 -2.60
C LEU A 18 -2.78 -25.08 -2.26
N GLN A 19 -2.30 -23.85 -2.41
CA GLN A 19 -0.91 -23.50 -2.05
C GLN A 19 -0.71 -23.46 -0.53
N ASN A 20 -1.80 -23.23 0.22
CA ASN A 20 -1.79 -23.15 1.68
C ASN A 20 -2.48 -24.40 2.26
N PRO A 21 -1.73 -25.31 2.90
CA PRO A 21 -2.29 -26.54 3.45
C PRO A 21 -3.28 -26.24 4.60
N PRO A 22 -4.53 -26.75 4.54
CA PRO A 22 -5.51 -26.62 5.64
C PRO A 22 -5.02 -27.23 6.96
N GLU A 23 -4.07 -28.14 6.92
CA GLU A 23 -3.44 -28.78 8.08
C GLU A 23 -2.70 -27.79 8.99
N GLU A 24 -2.41 -26.58 8.50
CA GLU A 24 -1.80 -25.50 9.28
C GLU A 24 -2.85 -24.74 10.14
N ILE A 25 -4.14 -24.88 9.85
CA ILE A 25 -5.23 -24.19 10.56
C ILE A 25 -5.17 -24.37 12.09
N PRO A 26 -4.98 -25.60 12.64
CA PRO A 26 -4.87 -25.80 14.08
C PRO A 26 -3.74 -25.00 14.74
N ARG A 27 -2.62 -24.77 14.04
CA ARG A 27 -1.51 -23.95 14.55
C ARG A 27 -1.89 -22.47 14.64
N LEU A 28 -2.69 -21.96 13.70
CA LEU A 28 -3.22 -20.60 13.76
C LEU A 28 -4.20 -20.45 14.93
N VAL A 29 -5.06 -21.44 15.15
CA VAL A 29 -6.02 -21.46 16.28
C VAL A 29 -5.27 -21.44 17.61
N ALA A 30 -4.30 -22.33 17.80
CA ALA A 30 -3.49 -22.40 19.03
C ALA A 30 -2.82 -21.05 19.34
N LYS A 31 -2.29 -20.36 18.32
CA LYS A 31 -1.72 -19.02 18.49
C LYS A 31 -2.76 -17.96 18.77
N ALA A 32 -3.94 -18.02 18.17
CA ALA A 32 -5.01 -17.10 18.52
C ALA A 32 -5.40 -17.25 20.00
N ASP A 33 -5.41 -18.47 20.53
CA ASP A 33 -5.78 -18.77 21.92
C ASP A 33 -4.75 -18.31 22.96
N GLU A 34 -3.49 -18.10 22.55
CA GLU A 34 -2.48 -17.37 23.37
C GLU A 34 -2.82 -15.86 23.53
N GLY A 35 -3.92 -15.40 22.93
CA GLY A 35 -4.41 -14.04 23.02
C GLY A 35 -3.87 -13.10 21.94
N TYR A 36 -3.51 -13.63 20.76
CA TYR A 36 -3.17 -12.83 19.59
C TYR A 36 -4.44 -12.47 18.80
N ASP A 37 -4.57 -11.19 18.42
CA ASP A 37 -5.73 -10.67 17.70
C ASP A 37 -5.65 -10.99 16.19
N VAL A 38 -4.42 -11.03 15.67
CA VAL A 38 -4.11 -11.34 14.27
C VAL A 38 -2.96 -12.33 14.23
N VAL A 39 -3.18 -13.46 13.56
CA VAL A 39 -2.15 -14.47 13.29
C VAL A 39 -1.93 -14.51 11.79
N GLY A 40 -0.81 -13.94 11.36
CA GLY A 40 -0.29 -14.04 10.01
C GLY A 40 0.51 -15.31 9.81
N THR A 41 0.73 -15.67 8.54
CA THR A 41 1.61 -16.78 8.17
C THR A 41 2.69 -16.30 7.22
N VAL A 42 3.88 -16.89 7.35
CA VAL A 42 5.04 -16.62 6.49
C VAL A 42 5.48 -17.91 5.85
N ARG A 43 5.70 -17.87 4.53
CA ARG A 43 6.20 -19.01 3.76
C ARG A 43 7.64 -19.32 4.15
N GLN A 44 7.90 -20.56 4.56
CA GLN A 44 9.27 -21.04 4.75
C GLN A 44 10.00 -21.17 3.40
N ASN A 45 11.33 -20.98 3.40
CA ASN A 45 12.21 -21.15 2.23
C ASN A 45 11.93 -20.27 0.99
N ARG A 46 11.84 -18.95 1.17
CA ARG A 46 11.74 -18.00 0.05
C ARG A 46 13.03 -17.96 -0.81
N GLN A 47 13.00 -18.59 -1.98
CA GLN A 47 13.94 -18.32 -3.08
C GLN A 47 13.55 -17.03 -3.84
N ASP A 48 13.44 -15.91 -3.12
CA ASP A 48 13.16 -14.62 -3.75
C ASP A 48 14.45 -13.99 -4.30
N SER A 49 14.38 -13.51 -5.55
CA SER A 49 15.42 -12.67 -6.15
C SER A 49 15.78 -11.48 -5.24
N TRP A 50 17.05 -11.06 -5.26
CA TRP A 50 17.59 -9.98 -4.43
C TRP A 50 16.72 -8.70 -4.48
N PHE A 51 16.22 -8.33 -5.66
CA PHE A 51 15.34 -7.18 -5.83
C PHE A 51 14.01 -7.32 -5.07
N ARG A 52 13.39 -8.50 -5.12
CA ARG A 52 12.12 -8.79 -4.45
C ARG A 52 12.28 -8.79 -2.93
N LYS A 53 13.43 -9.23 -2.43
CA LYS A 53 13.81 -9.12 -1.02
C LYS A 53 13.95 -7.65 -0.58
N THR A 54 14.59 -6.81 -1.39
CA THR A 54 14.76 -5.38 -1.08
C THR A 54 13.43 -4.63 -1.09
N ALA A 55 12.60 -4.85 -2.11
CA ALA A 55 11.25 -4.28 -2.19
C ALA A 55 10.38 -4.69 -0.98
N SER A 56 10.35 -5.98 -0.66
CA SER A 56 9.60 -6.50 0.50
C SER A 56 10.10 -5.89 1.82
N LYS A 57 11.42 -5.74 2.01
CA LYS A 57 11.98 -5.07 3.19
C LYS A 57 11.56 -3.60 3.28
N MET A 58 11.51 -2.88 2.16
CA MET A 58 11.07 -1.48 2.14
C MET A 58 9.59 -1.35 2.49
N ILE A 59 8.73 -2.21 1.92
CA ILE A 59 7.29 -2.29 2.25
C ILE A 59 7.12 -2.58 3.74
N ASN A 60 7.79 -3.62 4.25
CA ASN A 60 7.67 -4.01 5.65
C ASN A 60 8.12 -2.90 6.58
N ARG A 61 9.20 -2.18 6.24
CA ARG A 61 9.67 -1.02 7.02
C ARG A 61 8.67 0.13 6.99
N LEU A 62 8.04 0.40 5.86
CA LEU A 62 7.01 1.45 5.74
C LEU A 62 5.77 1.11 6.56
N ILE A 63 5.29 -0.13 6.43
CA ILE A 63 4.13 -0.60 7.19
C ILE A 63 4.46 -0.61 8.68
N GLN A 64 5.63 -1.12 9.08
CA GLN A 64 6.07 -1.09 10.48
C GLN A 64 6.14 0.34 11.04
N ARG A 65 6.56 1.33 10.24
CA ARG A 65 6.55 2.74 10.67
C ARG A 65 5.13 3.30 10.83
N THR A 66 4.16 2.79 10.08
CA THR A 66 2.78 3.30 10.07
C THR A 66 1.89 2.58 11.07
N THR A 67 2.04 1.26 11.20
CA THR A 67 1.22 0.38 12.04
C THR A 67 1.90 -0.03 13.35
N GLY A 68 3.19 0.32 13.52
CA GLY A 68 4.01 -0.12 14.65
C GLY A 68 4.42 -1.60 14.61
N LYS A 69 4.02 -2.35 13.57
CA LYS A 69 4.17 -3.81 13.53
C LYS A 69 4.88 -4.29 12.28
N ALA A 70 5.87 -5.15 12.47
CA ALA A 70 6.53 -5.85 11.39
C ALA A 70 5.73 -7.12 11.05
N MET A 71 5.42 -7.29 9.77
CA MET A 71 5.05 -8.58 9.19
C MET A 71 6.02 -8.83 8.03
N GLY A 72 6.55 -10.05 7.95
CA GLY A 72 7.53 -10.55 6.99
C GLY A 72 6.92 -10.96 5.65
N ASP A 73 5.65 -11.38 5.62
CA ASP A 73 4.97 -11.73 4.36
C ASP A 73 3.49 -11.33 4.34
N TYR A 74 3.20 -10.24 3.64
CA TYR A 74 1.84 -9.82 3.33
C TYR A 74 1.18 -10.68 2.25
N GLY A 75 1.93 -11.50 1.50
CA GLY A 75 1.42 -12.27 0.37
C GLY A 75 0.69 -13.57 0.69
N CYS A 76 0.89 -14.17 1.86
CA CYS A 76 0.25 -15.46 2.20
C CYS A 76 -1.15 -15.24 2.78
N MET A 77 -2.23 -15.63 2.09
CA MET A 77 -3.60 -15.35 2.53
C MET A 77 -4.12 -16.26 3.65
N LEU A 78 -3.35 -17.28 4.07
CA LEU A 78 -3.68 -18.08 5.24
C LEU A 78 -3.48 -17.26 6.52
N ARG A 79 -4.55 -16.73 7.10
CA ARG A 79 -4.48 -15.84 8.27
C ARG A 79 -5.68 -16.04 9.17
N ALA A 80 -5.49 -15.78 10.47
CA ALA A 80 -6.55 -15.78 11.46
C ALA A 80 -6.75 -14.39 12.04
N TYR A 81 -8.02 -14.01 12.23
CA TYR A 81 -8.46 -12.72 12.73
C TYR A 81 -9.49 -12.93 13.84
N ARG A 82 -9.29 -12.30 15.00
CA ARG A 82 -10.33 -12.24 16.04
C ARG A 82 -11.52 -11.40 15.56
N ARG A 83 -12.71 -11.74 16.03
CA ARG A 83 -13.98 -11.09 15.65
C ARG A 83 -13.93 -9.57 15.73
N HIS A 84 -13.47 -9.02 16.85
CA HIS A 84 -13.39 -7.57 17.06
C HIS A 84 -12.52 -6.85 16.02
N ILE A 85 -11.49 -7.52 15.47
CA ILE A 85 -10.68 -6.98 14.37
C ILE A 85 -11.49 -6.95 13.08
N VAL A 86 -12.18 -8.04 12.77
CA VAL A 86 -13.04 -8.12 11.59
C VAL A 86 -14.14 -7.06 11.64
N ASP A 87 -14.77 -6.88 12.80
CA ASP A 87 -15.79 -5.85 13.00
C ASP A 87 -15.19 -4.45 12.80
N ALA A 88 -14.03 -4.14 13.40
CA ALA A 88 -13.35 -2.86 13.17
C ALA A 88 -13.05 -2.61 11.68
N MET A 89 -12.57 -3.63 10.97
CA MET A 89 -12.33 -3.54 9.51
C MET A 89 -13.62 -3.28 8.71
N LEU A 90 -14.75 -3.85 9.11
CA LEU A 90 -16.03 -3.67 8.42
C LEU A 90 -16.60 -2.25 8.61
N HIS A 91 -16.29 -1.58 9.72
CA HIS A 91 -16.65 -0.17 9.94
C HIS A 91 -15.76 0.81 9.16
N CYS A 92 -14.68 0.33 8.54
CA CYS A 92 -13.79 1.16 7.73
C CYS A 92 -14.34 1.37 6.33
N HIS A 93 -14.52 2.63 5.96
CA HIS A 93 -15.04 3.04 4.65
C HIS A 93 -13.95 3.17 3.57
N GLU A 94 -12.68 3.05 3.94
CA GLU A 94 -11.51 3.16 3.05
C GLU A 94 -11.54 2.10 1.93
N ARG A 95 -11.60 2.47 0.66
CA ARG A 95 -11.80 1.47 -0.42
C ARG A 95 -10.54 0.70 -0.78
N SER A 96 -9.38 1.30 -0.57
CA SER A 96 -8.10 0.80 -1.07
C SER A 96 -7.30 0.08 0.00
N THR A 97 -7.91 -0.82 0.76
CA THR A 97 -7.21 -1.46 1.88
C THR A 97 -6.92 -2.93 1.64
N PHE A 98 -5.64 -3.24 1.65
CA PHE A 98 -5.12 -4.58 1.77
C PHE A 98 -5.54 -5.12 3.15
N ILE A 99 -6.46 -6.09 3.18
CA ILE A 99 -7.08 -6.65 4.41
C ILE A 99 -6.04 -6.91 5.54
N PRO A 100 -4.90 -7.58 5.28
CA PRO A 100 -3.89 -7.82 6.32
C PRO A 100 -3.30 -6.55 6.95
N ILE A 101 -3.19 -5.47 6.19
CA ILE A 101 -2.65 -4.19 6.70
C ILE A 101 -3.70 -3.51 7.58
N LEU A 102 -4.96 -3.50 7.14
CA LEU A 102 -6.06 -2.93 7.93
C LEU A 102 -6.22 -3.66 9.26
N ALA A 103 -6.18 -5.00 9.24
CA ALA A 103 -6.23 -5.81 10.45
C ALA A 103 -5.09 -5.48 11.42
N ASN A 104 -3.87 -5.24 10.89
CA ASN A 104 -2.72 -4.87 11.71
C ASN A 104 -2.85 -3.50 12.39
N ILE A 105 -3.52 -2.54 11.75
CA ILE A 105 -3.79 -1.22 12.33
C ILE A 105 -4.64 -1.36 13.61
N PHE A 106 -5.67 -2.21 13.57
CA PHE A 106 -6.59 -2.39 14.72
C PHE A 106 -6.14 -3.42 15.75
N ALA A 107 -5.25 -4.34 15.38
CA ALA A 107 -4.76 -5.34 16.31
C ALA A 107 -4.06 -4.69 17.52
N ARG A 108 -4.04 -5.33 18.68
CA ARG A 108 -3.09 -5.00 19.76
C ARG A 108 -1.92 -5.97 19.70
N ARG A 109 -2.20 -7.25 19.58
CA ARG A 109 -1.21 -8.33 19.47
C ARG A 109 -1.32 -8.99 18.11
N ALA A 110 -0.28 -8.84 17.29
CA ALA A 110 -0.16 -9.56 16.03
C ALA A 110 1.10 -10.42 16.05
N ILE A 111 1.03 -11.60 15.45
CA ILE A 111 2.18 -12.51 15.30
C ILE A 111 2.16 -13.13 13.91
N GLU A 112 3.33 -13.52 13.44
CA GLU A 112 3.48 -14.37 12.27
C GLU A 112 4.08 -15.71 12.67
N ILE A 113 3.51 -16.78 12.12
CA ILE A 113 4.08 -18.12 12.24
C ILE A 113 4.56 -18.64 10.89
N PRO A 114 5.68 -19.38 10.87
CA PRO A 114 6.15 -19.98 9.64
C PRO A 114 5.31 -21.23 9.32
N VAL A 115 4.84 -21.30 8.07
CA VAL A 115 4.02 -22.42 7.55
C VAL A 115 4.64 -23.02 6.30
N HIS A 116 4.32 -24.29 6.04
CA HIS A 116 4.67 -24.93 4.79
C HIS A 116 3.86 -24.31 3.64
N HIS A 117 4.51 -24.17 2.48
CA HIS A 117 3.87 -23.65 1.27
C HIS A 117 4.27 -24.56 0.12
N ALA A 118 3.30 -25.09 -0.61
CA ALA A 118 3.57 -25.88 -1.79
C ALA A 118 4.10 -24.94 -2.90
N GLU A 119 5.10 -25.39 -3.66
CA GLU A 119 5.57 -24.64 -4.83
C GLU A 119 4.46 -24.56 -5.89
N ARG A 120 4.42 -23.46 -6.65
CA ARG A 120 3.52 -23.33 -7.80
C ARG A 120 3.92 -24.35 -8.86
N GLU A 121 2.98 -25.19 -9.28
CA GLU A 121 3.21 -26.10 -10.41
C GLU A 121 3.29 -25.38 -11.77
N PHE A 122 2.85 -24.12 -11.91
CA PHE A 122 2.90 -23.41 -13.20
C PHE A 122 3.16 -21.89 -13.10
N GLY A 123 4.16 -21.40 -13.86
CA GLY A 123 4.19 -20.04 -14.44
C GLY A 123 5.32 -19.08 -14.01
N GLU A 124 6.31 -18.88 -14.90
CA GLU A 124 7.26 -17.75 -14.87
C GLU A 124 6.53 -16.43 -15.23
N SER A 125 6.28 -15.56 -14.25
CA SER A 125 5.48 -14.34 -14.43
C SER A 125 6.34 -13.07 -14.41
N LYS A 126 6.71 -12.57 -15.60
CA LYS A 126 7.18 -11.19 -15.84
C LYS A 126 6.18 -10.13 -15.35
N TYR A 127 4.90 -10.51 -15.28
CA TYR A 127 3.79 -9.72 -14.71
C TYR A 127 3.95 -9.43 -13.20
N SER A 128 4.81 -10.19 -12.49
CA SER A 128 4.98 -10.04 -11.05
C SER A 128 5.76 -8.78 -10.66
N PHE A 129 6.64 -8.28 -11.52
CA PHE A 129 7.51 -7.14 -11.24
C PHE A 129 6.75 -5.81 -11.28
N MET A 130 6.06 -5.52 -12.40
CA MET A 130 5.25 -4.29 -12.52
C MET A 130 4.13 -4.27 -11.49
N ARG A 131 3.53 -5.44 -11.20
CA ARG A 131 2.53 -5.57 -10.14
C ARG A 131 3.09 -5.28 -8.75
N LEU A 132 4.35 -5.63 -8.48
CA LEU A 132 5.02 -5.31 -7.22
C LEU A 132 5.29 -3.80 -7.10
N ILE A 133 5.77 -3.15 -8.17
CA ILE A 133 5.99 -1.70 -8.18
C ILE A 133 4.66 -0.95 -7.98
N ASN A 134 3.61 -1.34 -8.69
CA ASN A 134 2.29 -0.75 -8.53
C ASN A 134 1.76 -0.96 -7.10
N LEU A 135 1.91 -2.17 -6.55
CA LEU A 135 1.55 -2.45 -5.16
C LEU A 135 2.34 -1.55 -4.19
N MET A 136 3.62 -1.30 -4.43
CA MET A 136 4.41 -0.39 -3.59
C MET A 136 3.91 1.04 -3.68
N TYR A 137 3.64 1.53 -4.89
CA TYR A 137 3.07 2.87 -5.09
C TYR A 137 1.71 3.00 -4.40
N ASP A 138 0.83 2.01 -4.57
CA ASP A 138 -0.48 1.97 -3.92
C ASP A 138 -0.37 1.95 -2.39
N LEU A 139 0.52 1.14 -1.84
CA LEU A 139 0.72 1.05 -0.39
C LEU A 139 1.25 2.37 0.18
N VAL A 140 2.25 2.98 -0.47
CA VAL A 140 2.84 4.24 -0.01
C VAL A 140 1.84 5.39 -0.03
N THR A 141 1.05 5.48 -1.10
CA THR A 141 0.06 6.56 -1.28
C THR A 141 -1.19 6.37 -0.44
N CYS A 142 -1.61 5.12 -0.17
CA CYS A 142 -2.72 4.84 0.75
C CYS A 142 -2.38 5.09 2.21
N LEU A 143 -1.16 4.74 2.64
CA LEU A 143 -0.81 4.73 4.06
C LEU A 143 -0.20 6.06 4.53
N THR A 144 0.34 6.86 3.61
CA THR A 144 1.11 8.04 4.00
C THR A 144 0.93 9.20 3.03
N THR A 145 0.84 10.42 3.56
CA THR A 145 0.96 11.66 2.78
C THR A 145 2.42 12.09 2.61
N THR A 146 3.38 11.25 2.99
CA THR A 146 4.82 11.55 2.97
C THR A 146 5.32 11.91 1.57
N PRO A 147 4.93 11.23 0.47
CA PRO A 147 5.35 11.62 -0.87
C PRO A 147 4.94 13.05 -1.23
N LEU A 148 3.72 13.44 -0.86
CA LEU A 148 3.21 14.79 -1.10
C LEU A 148 3.97 15.84 -0.28
N ARG A 149 4.32 15.53 0.97
CA ARG A 149 5.15 16.40 1.83
C ARG A 149 6.57 16.55 1.30
N MET A 150 7.17 15.46 0.82
CA MET A 150 8.52 15.49 0.21
C MET A 150 8.53 16.35 -1.05
N LEU A 151 7.52 16.19 -1.91
CA LEU A 151 7.36 17.02 -3.11
C LEU A 151 7.19 18.50 -2.74
N SER A 152 6.42 18.80 -1.68
CA SER A 152 6.25 20.17 -1.20
C SER A 152 7.55 20.78 -0.68
N LEU A 153 8.36 20.00 0.05
CA LEU A 153 9.68 20.43 0.53
C LEU A 153 10.66 20.68 -0.62
N LEU A 154 10.76 19.73 -1.56
CA LEU A 154 11.58 19.86 -2.76
C LEU A 154 11.15 21.08 -3.59
N GLY A 155 9.85 21.25 -3.81
CA GLY A 155 9.28 22.41 -4.51
C GLY A 155 9.61 23.72 -3.80
N SER A 156 9.60 23.74 -2.46
CA SER A 156 9.98 24.93 -1.68
C SER A 156 11.46 25.29 -1.83
N ILE A 157 12.36 24.29 -1.80
CA ILE A 157 13.80 24.50 -2.02
C ILE A 157 14.04 25.02 -3.44
N ILE A 158 13.40 24.42 -4.43
CA ILE A 158 13.44 24.85 -5.83
C ILE A 158 12.93 26.28 -5.98
N ALA A 159 11.83 26.64 -5.34
CA ALA A 159 11.27 27.99 -5.41
C ALA A 159 12.20 29.04 -4.80
N ILE A 160 12.81 28.76 -3.64
CA ILE A 160 13.79 29.66 -3.01
C ILE A 160 15.04 29.80 -3.88
N GLY A 161 15.53 28.69 -4.45
CA GLY A 161 16.67 28.70 -5.37
C GLY A 161 16.36 29.50 -6.64
N GLY A 162 15.20 29.28 -7.25
CA GLY A 162 14.72 30.00 -8.42
C GLY A 162 14.54 31.50 -8.16
N PHE A 163 13.99 31.87 -7.01
CA PHE A 163 13.85 33.27 -6.60
C PHE A 163 15.21 33.93 -6.41
N SER A 164 16.16 33.25 -5.74
CA SER A 164 17.53 33.74 -5.56
C SER A 164 18.25 33.98 -6.89
N ILE A 165 18.12 33.03 -7.83
CA ILE A 165 18.68 33.16 -9.19
C ILE A 165 18.01 34.32 -9.94
N ALA A 166 16.68 34.47 -9.83
CA ALA A 166 15.97 35.58 -10.48
C ALA A 166 16.44 36.95 -9.98
N VAL A 167 16.60 37.11 -8.65
CA VAL A 167 17.15 38.33 -8.05
C VAL A 167 18.58 38.58 -8.53
N LEU A 168 19.43 37.55 -8.56
CA LEU A 168 20.79 37.65 -9.10
C LEU A 168 20.80 38.10 -10.56
N LEU A 169 19.95 37.53 -11.42
CA LEU A 169 19.85 37.89 -12.83
C LEU A 169 19.39 39.34 -13.02
N VAL A 170 18.47 39.83 -12.18
CA VAL A 170 18.06 41.24 -12.19
C VAL A 170 19.23 42.15 -11.84
N ILE A 171 20.00 41.82 -10.80
CA ILE A 171 21.19 42.59 -10.40
C ILE A 171 22.22 42.61 -11.53
N LEU A 172 22.55 41.45 -12.11
CA LEU A 172 23.52 41.34 -13.19
C LEU A 172 23.06 42.10 -14.45
N ARG A 173 21.77 42.07 -14.77
CA ARG A 173 21.20 42.87 -15.86
C ARG A 173 21.38 44.37 -15.62
N LEU A 174 21.20 44.84 -14.39
CA LEU A 174 21.37 46.26 -14.05
C LEU A 174 22.85 46.69 -14.08
N THR A 175 23.79 45.81 -13.74
CA THR A 175 25.24 46.14 -13.73
C THR A 175 25.91 45.99 -15.09
N PHE A 176 25.56 44.96 -15.87
CA PHE A 176 26.21 44.64 -17.16
C PHE A 176 25.39 45.08 -18.39
N GLY A 177 24.18 45.59 -18.19
CA GLY A 177 23.34 46.15 -19.24
C GLY A 177 22.49 45.12 -20.03
N PRO A 178 21.70 45.58 -21.01
CA PRO A 178 20.69 44.75 -21.68
C PRO A 178 21.26 43.73 -22.65
N GLN A 179 22.40 44.00 -23.28
CA GLN A 179 23.00 43.12 -24.29
C GLN A 179 23.48 41.81 -23.67
N TRP A 180 24.10 41.87 -22.49
CA TRP A 180 24.52 40.68 -21.73
C TRP A 180 23.34 39.76 -21.39
N ALA A 181 22.19 40.33 -21.04
CA ALA A 181 20.98 39.56 -20.71
C ALA A 181 20.37 38.84 -21.93
N ALA A 182 20.57 39.36 -23.15
CA ALA A 182 20.04 38.77 -24.38
C ALA A 182 20.74 37.46 -24.77
N GLU A 183 22.02 37.28 -24.39
CA GLU A 183 22.78 36.05 -24.67
C GLU A 183 22.30 34.86 -23.82
N GLY A 184 21.69 35.12 -22.66
CA GLY A 184 21.21 34.09 -21.72
C GLY A 184 19.85 33.46 -22.06
N VAL A 185 19.19 33.87 -23.14
CA VAL A 185 17.78 33.50 -23.45
C VAL A 185 17.59 31.98 -23.61
N PHE A 186 18.53 31.28 -24.25
CA PHE A 186 18.44 29.82 -24.41
C PHE A 186 18.57 29.07 -23.08
N MET A 187 19.43 29.55 -22.18
CA MET A 187 19.55 28.99 -20.83
C MET A 187 18.26 29.21 -20.04
N LEU A 188 17.63 30.39 -20.17
CA LEU A 188 16.35 30.68 -19.54
C LEU A 188 15.25 29.72 -20.00
N PHE A 189 15.16 29.42 -21.31
CA PHE A 189 14.21 28.44 -21.83
C PHE A 189 14.48 27.03 -21.31
N ALA A 190 15.75 26.60 -21.26
CA ALA A 190 16.09 25.28 -20.73
C ALA A 190 15.66 25.13 -19.26
N VAL A 191 15.91 26.16 -18.44
CA VAL A 191 15.49 26.22 -17.03
C VAL A 191 13.97 26.24 -16.90
N LEU A 192 13.28 27.04 -17.72
CA LEU A 192 11.82 27.13 -17.74
C LEU A 192 11.17 25.78 -18.06
N PHE A 193 11.60 25.12 -19.14
CA PHE A 193 11.04 23.80 -19.51
C PHE A 193 11.32 22.74 -18.46
N THR A 194 12.48 22.79 -17.80
CA THR A 194 12.81 21.89 -16.69
C THR A 194 11.81 22.07 -15.53
N PHE A 195 11.49 23.33 -15.16
CA PHE A 195 10.51 23.59 -14.10
C PHE A 195 9.08 23.21 -14.50
N ILE A 196 8.67 23.48 -15.74
CA ILE A 196 7.36 23.06 -16.25
C ILE A 196 7.23 21.53 -16.20
N GLY A 197 8.26 20.80 -16.63
CA GLY A 197 8.29 19.34 -16.54
C GLY A 197 8.16 18.84 -15.10
N ALA A 198 8.90 19.44 -14.16
CA ALA A 198 8.79 19.11 -12.75
C ALA A 198 7.39 19.41 -12.17
N GLN A 199 6.75 20.50 -12.61
CA GLN A 199 5.39 20.87 -12.18
C GLN A 199 4.35 19.85 -12.68
N PHE A 200 4.48 19.34 -13.90
CA PHE A 200 3.62 18.27 -14.41
C PHE A 200 3.75 16.98 -13.62
N ILE A 201 4.96 16.61 -13.19
CA ILE A 201 5.18 15.46 -12.29
C ILE A 201 4.41 15.68 -10.97
N GLY A 202 4.49 16.89 -10.40
CA GLY A 202 3.76 17.23 -9.19
C GLY A 202 2.23 17.21 -9.36
N MET A 203 1.73 17.72 -10.47
CA MET A 203 0.31 17.64 -10.83
C MET A 203 -0.17 16.20 -11.03
N GLY A 204 0.64 15.34 -11.65
CA GLY A 204 0.34 13.92 -11.80
C GLY A 204 0.15 13.22 -10.44
N LEU A 205 1.05 13.50 -9.49
CA LEU A 205 0.93 12.97 -8.13
C LEU A 205 -0.33 13.49 -7.43
N LEU A 206 -0.63 14.80 -7.54
CA LEU A 206 -1.86 15.37 -6.99
C LEU A 206 -3.12 14.73 -7.60
N GLY A 207 -3.12 14.50 -8.91
CA GLY A 207 -4.20 13.81 -9.62
C GLY A 207 -4.46 12.40 -9.07
N GLU A 208 -3.41 11.67 -8.71
CA GLU A 208 -3.51 10.34 -8.09
C GLU A 208 -4.22 10.40 -6.71
N TYR A 209 -3.85 11.35 -5.85
CA TYR A 209 -4.51 11.54 -4.56
C TYR A 209 -5.96 12.01 -4.72
N ILE A 210 -6.23 12.94 -5.64
CA ILE A 210 -7.59 13.41 -5.93
C ILE A 210 -8.45 12.27 -6.48
N GLY A 211 -7.89 11.42 -7.36
CA GLY A 211 -8.58 10.23 -7.88
C GLY A 211 -8.97 9.24 -6.79
N ARG A 212 -8.09 9.04 -5.79
CA ARG A 212 -8.40 8.21 -4.61
C ARG A 212 -9.52 8.83 -3.77
N ILE A 213 -9.42 10.12 -3.44
CA ILE A 213 -10.48 10.85 -2.72
C ILE A 213 -11.81 10.76 -3.46
N TYR A 214 -11.80 10.99 -4.77
CA TYR A 214 -12.99 10.87 -5.62
C TYR A 214 -13.60 9.47 -5.55
N THR A 215 -12.76 8.43 -5.60
CA THR A 215 -13.20 7.04 -5.50
C THR A 215 -13.83 6.74 -4.15
N ASP A 216 -13.23 7.21 -3.06
CA ASP A 216 -13.74 7.07 -1.70
C ASP A 216 -15.08 7.78 -1.50
N VAL A 217 -15.19 9.04 -1.94
CA VAL A 217 -16.40 9.89 -1.83
C VAL A 217 -17.57 9.35 -2.66
N ARG A 218 -17.34 8.70 -3.81
CA ARG A 218 -18.40 8.19 -4.68
C ARG A 218 -19.31 7.14 -4.02
N ALA A 219 -18.95 6.65 -2.83
CA ALA A 219 -19.80 5.84 -1.95
C ALA A 219 -20.42 4.56 -2.58
N ARG A 220 -19.96 4.11 -3.77
CA ARG A 220 -20.45 2.88 -4.41
C ARG A 220 -20.26 1.67 -3.49
N PRO A 221 -21.22 0.75 -3.39
CA PRO A 221 -21.01 -0.46 -2.60
C PRO A 221 -19.82 -1.25 -3.14
N ARG A 222 -18.96 -1.79 -2.26
CA ARG A 222 -17.75 -2.55 -2.66
C ARG A 222 -18.09 -3.85 -3.41
N TYR A 223 -19.26 -4.40 -3.12
CA TYR A 223 -19.78 -5.61 -3.75
C TYR A 223 -21.30 -5.57 -3.65
N PHE A 224 -21.95 -6.31 -4.54
CA PHE A 224 -23.39 -6.60 -4.48
C PHE A 224 -23.55 -8.11 -4.34
N VAL A 225 -24.37 -8.55 -3.39
CA VAL A 225 -24.65 -9.98 -3.18
C VAL A 225 -25.92 -10.31 -3.95
N GLN A 226 -25.77 -11.07 -5.03
CA GLN A 226 -26.91 -11.50 -5.83
C GLN A 226 -27.76 -12.56 -5.11
N GLN A 227 -27.11 -13.51 -4.45
CA GLN A 227 -27.78 -14.60 -3.73
C GLN A 227 -26.92 -15.09 -2.58
N VAL A 228 -27.55 -15.45 -1.46
CA VAL A 228 -26.92 -16.15 -0.34
C VAL A 228 -27.54 -17.54 -0.28
N ILE A 229 -26.72 -18.57 -0.48
CA ILE A 229 -27.15 -19.97 -0.34
C ILE A 229 -26.83 -20.40 1.09
N ARG A 230 -27.87 -20.73 1.87
CA ARG A 230 -27.73 -21.35 3.19
C ARG A 230 -28.20 -22.81 3.09
N PRO A 231 -27.50 -23.77 3.74
CA PRO A 231 -28.08 -25.10 3.91
C PRO A 231 -29.39 -24.96 4.68
N SER A 232 -30.47 -25.62 4.24
CA SER A 232 -31.72 -25.60 5.00
C SER A 232 -31.44 -26.19 6.39
N SER A 233 -31.57 -25.37 7.43
CA SER A 233 -31.74 -25.90 8.77
C SER A 233 -33.01 -26.76 8.72
N LYS A 234 -32.85 -28.09 8.76
CA LYS A 234 -33.96 -28.96 9.11
C LYS A 234 -34.35 -28.55 10.54
N GLU A 235 -35.43 -27.79 10.66
CA GLU A 235 -36.23 -27.73 11.88
C GLU A 235 -36.68 -29.17 12.15
N ASN A 236 -35.97 -29.84 13.06
CA ASN A 236 -36.50 -31.02 13.72
C ASN A 236 -37.31 -30.50 14.92
N GLU A 237 -38.59 -30.28 14.70
CA GLU A 237 -39.64 -30.47 15.72
C GLU A 237 -40.40 -31.75 15.40
#